data_AF-A0A2C5WXC9-F1
#
_entry.id   AF-A0A2C5WXC9-F1
#
_cell.length_a   1.000
_cell.length_b   1.000
_cell.length_c   1.000
_cell.angle_alpha   90.00
_cell.angle_beta   90.00
_cell.angle_gamma   90.00
#
_symmetry.space_group_name_H-M   'P 1'
#
loop_
_entity.id
_entity.type
_entity.pdbx_description
1 polymer ?
#
loop_
_entity_poly.entity_id
_entity_poly.type
_entity_poly.pdbx_seq_one_letter_code
_entity_poly.pdbx_strand_id
1 'polypeptide(L)'
;METQPLDSQPGVAVVSTPASNGPLDQIVPSDPTALQPDTTTPQDQGNIQQQQQGTNAQNPSPEEQLSDQPQQARESESAPAPSQPQPQPQPQPQPQPHPPAQQPSQVSSSASTPASPPLPPKHLPVTPGPRATRLQELFATSLKHTLNKISWENMAACYPTIAANAPNLLRDVRNTMVARLQERCHKEFDKIMASRQVVPKLNELENLVSEAASRRVVGDGVGENAQPPIPPHQLPAEAIVAAHISRPLAAQRSQLNARLQNSQALNERLYAEIEAQRSEIEGLLSVLERTLADVDGANSLLAGVVDEIAREARDVEVEITGV
;
A
#
# COMPACT_ATOMS: atom_id res chain seq x y z
N MET A 1 -22.27 -69.86 -26.90
CA MET A 1 -23.74 -69.98 -27.03
C MET A 1 -24.35 -68.82 -26.25
N GLU A 2 -25.27 -67.99 -26.73
CA GLU A 2 -25.88 -67.72 -28.04
C GLU A 2 -27.10 -66.86 -27.72
N THR A 3 -27.10 -65.59 -28.12
CA THR A 3 -28.28 -64.71 -28.11
C THR A 3 -28.08 -63.65 -29.19
N GLN A 4 -28.84 -63.79 -30.27
CA GLN A 4 -29.17 -62.72 -31.23
C GLN A 4 -30.40 -61.92 -30.66
N PRO A 5 -31.10 -61.01 -31.39
CA PRO A 5 -30.86 -60.43 -32.73
C PRO A 5 -31.10 -58.90 -32.87
N LEU A 6 -30.76 -58.36 -34.07
CA LEU A 6 -31.35 -57.21 -34.82
C LEU A 6 -31.52 -55.82 -34.11
N ASP A 7 -31.50 -54.65 -34.76
CA ASP A 7 -31.75 -54.29 -36.18
C ASP A 7 -31.05 -52.94 -36.58
N SER A 8 -30.97 -52.68 -37.89
CA SER A 8 -31.01 -51.37 -38.59
C SER A 8 -29.77 -50.45 -38.71
N GLN A 9 -29.17 -50.52 -39.90
CA GLN A 9 -28.57 -49.41 -40.69
C GLN A 9 -29.66 -48.47 -41.28
N PRO A 10 -29.42 -47.43 -42.14
CA PRO A 10 -28.18 -46.87 -42.76
C PRO A 10 -28.02 -45.33 -42.56
N GLY A 11 -27.02 -44.60 -43.09
CA GLY A 11 -25.78 -44.92 -43.82
C GLY A 11 -25.34 -43.76 -44.75
N VAL A 12 -24.06 -43.77 -45.21
CA VAL A 12 -23.53 -43.11 -46.45
C VAL A 12 -23.54 -41.54 -46.51
N ALA A 13 -22.55 -40.81 -47.02
CA ALA A 13 -21.10 -40.98 -47.19
C ALA A 13 -20.41 -39.61 -47.49
N VAL A 14 -19.15 -39.49 -47.07
CA VAL A 14 -17.95 -39.04 -47.84
C VAL A 14 -18.15 -38.37 -49.22
N VAL A 15 -17.50 -37.22 -49.47
CA VAL A 15 -16.49 -36.97 -50.55
C VAL A 15 -15.98 -35.51 -50.57
N SER A 16 -14.72 -35.36 -51.00
CA SER A 16 -13.81 -34.21 -51.01
C SER A 16 -14.09 -33.07 -52.03
N THR A 17 -13.52 -31.87 -51.73
CA THR A 17 -12.76 -30.83 -52.52
C THR A 17 -12.76 -30.81 -54.09
N PRO A 18 -12.27 -29.76 -54.85
CA PRO A 18 -11.47 -28.55 -54.47
C PRO A 18 -11.78 -27.18 -55.19
N ALA A 19 -11.08 -26.11 -54.74
CA ALA A 19 -10.50 -24.92 -55.44
C ALA A 19 -11.20 -24.12 -56.60
N SER A 20 -11.23 -22.76 -56.52
CA SER A 20 -10.27 -21.83 -57.21
C SER A 20 -10.76 -20.37 -57.48
N ASN A 21 -9.81 -19.42 -57.48
CA ASN A 21 -9.77 -18.02 -58.03
C ASN A 21 -10.46 -16.81 -57.32
N GLY A 22 -9.69 -15.69 -57.22
CA GLY A 22 -10.00 -14.38 -56.58
C GLY A 22 -10.37 -13.24 -57.57
N PRO A 23 -9.85 -11.97 -57.49
CA PRO A 23 -8.62 -11.49 -56.81
C PRO A 23 -8.65 -10.05 -56.16
N LEU A 24 -7.45 -9.55 -55.74
CA LEU A 24 -7.05 -8.16 -55.35
C LEU A 24 -7.65 -7.59 -54.04
N ASP A 25 -6.92 -6.99 -53.08
CA ASP A 25 -5.49 -6.67 -52.88
C ASP A 25 -5.16 -6.62 -51.35
N GLN A 26 -3.95 -6.68 -50.77
CA GLN A 26 -2.52 -6.47 -51.16
C GLN A 26 -1.87 -5.18 -50.60
N ILE A 27 -1.56 -5.16 -49.29
CA ILE A 27 -0.47 -4.35 -48.69
C ILE A 27 0.38 -5.28 -47.80
N VAL A 28 1.71 -5.17 -47.91
CA VAL A 28 2.71 -6.09 -47.34
C VAL A 28 3.40 -5.47 -46.10
N PRO A 29 3.73 -6.26 -45.05
CA PRO A 29 4.52 -5.78 -43.91
C PRO A 29 6.02 -5.76 -44.21
N SER A 30 6.76 -4.85 -43.58
CA SER A 30 8.22 -4.77 -43.71
C SER A 30 8.90 -4.59 -42.36
N ASP A 31 9.80 -5.52 -42.05
CA ASP A 31 10.74 -5.53 -40.94
C ASP A 31 12.11 -5.94 -41.52
N PRO A 32 13.21 -5.20 -41.34
CA PRO A 32 14.52 -5.63 -41.81
C PRO A 32 15.57 -5.77 -40.69
N THR A 33 16.11 -7.00 -40.65
CA THR A 33 17.31 -7.49 -39.97
C THR A 33 18.55 -6.57 -40.00
N ALA A 34 19.34 -6.72 -38.94
CA ALA A 34 20.69 -6.19 -38.68
C ALA A 34 21.67 -6.07 -39.86
N LEU A 35 22.58 -5.08 -39.74
CA LEU A 35 23.89 -5.02 -40.41
C LEU A 35 24.89 -4.16 -39.60
N GLN A 36 26.01 -4.77 -39.20
CA GLN A 36 27.35 -4.16 -39.05
C GLN A 36 28.16 -4.61 -40.29
N PRO A 37 29.18 -3.88 -40.81
CA PRO A 37 30.43 -3.61 -40.08
C PRO A 37 31.21 -2.31 -40.45
N ASP A 38 32.47 -2.28 -39.97
CA ASP A 38 33.68 -1.56 -40.42
C ASP A 38 34.13 -0.20 -39.82
N THR A 39 35.08 -0.35 -38.89
CA THR A 39 36.43 0.27 -38.85
C THR A 39 36.67 1.67 -39.43
N THR A 40 37.14 2.60 -38.57
CA THR A 40 38.41 3.32 -38.81
C THR A 40 39.00 3.95 -37.54
N THR A 41 40.34 3.95 -37.45
CA THR A 41 41.16 4.51 -36.35
C THR A 41 41.84 5.81 -36.81
N PRO A 42 42.03 6.78 -35.90
CA PRO A 42 43.39 7.27 -35.58
C PRO A 42 43.56 7.42 -34.05
N GLN A 43 44.51 6.75 -33.39
CA GLN A 43 45.92 7.15 -33.27
C GLN A 43 46.16 8.67 -33.13
N ASP A 44 46.36 9.11 -31.88
CA ASP A 44 47.48 10.01 -31.54
C ASP A 44 48.06 9.63 -30.15
N GLN A 45 49.28 10.07 -29.87
CA GLN A 45 50.14 9.57 -28.80
C GLN A 45 50.43 10.61 -27.69
N GLY A 46 50.81 10.11 -26.51
CA GLY A 46 51.46 10.90 -25.46
C GLY A 46 50.52 11.32 -24.31
N ASN A 47 50.96 11.40 -23.05
CA ASN A 47 52.29 11.06 -22.52
C ASN A 47 52.20 10.54 -21.08
N ILE A 48 53.27 9.88 -20.65
CA ILE A 48 53.48 9.26 -19.34
C ILE A 48 53.73 10.34 -18.27
N GLN A 49 53.09 10.22 -17.10
CA GLN A 49 53.83 10.50 -15.85
C GLN A 49 53.48 9.47 -14.78
N GLN A 50 54.49 8.66 -14.49
CA GLN A 50 54.48 7.62 -13.48
C GLN A 50 54.93 8.24 -12.15
N GLN A 51 54.27 7.89 -11.03
CA GLN A 51 54.95 7.88 -9.74
C GLN A 51 54.39 6.73 -8.89
N GLN A 52 55.30 5.92 -8.35
CA GLN A 52 55.01 4.68 -7.66
C GLN A 52 55.48 4.71 -6.21
N GLN A 53 55.01 3.71 -5.46
CA GLN A 53 55.63 3.11 -4.28
C GLN A 53 55.58 3.88 -2.95
N GLY A 54 55.18 3.13 -1.92
CA GLY A 54 54.98 3.58 -0.55
C GLY A 54 54.51 2.41 0.33
N THR A 55 55.19 1.27 0.25
CA THR A 55 54.95 0.11 1.13
C THR A 55 55.43 0.39 2.55
N ASN A 56 54.61 0.17 3.58
CA ASN A 56 55.01 -0.69 4.70
C ASN A 56 53.84 -1.15 5.59
N ALA A 57 54.08 -2.19 6.37
CA ALA A 57 53.14 -2.79 7.32
C ALA A 57 53.36 -2.31 8.78
N GLN A 58 52.84 -3.08 9.74
CA GLN A 58 53.08 -3.09 11.19
C GLN A 58 52.16 -2.24 12.10
N ASN A 59 51.23 -2.95 12.77
CA ASN A 59 50.78 -2.75 14.16
C ASN A 59 51.78 -3.53 15.07
N PRO A 60 52.05 -3.23 16.36
CA PRO A 60 51.03 -3.03 17.42
C PRO A 60 51.34 -1.95 18.50
N SER A 61 50.38 -1.79 19.43
CA SER A 61 50.41 -1.08 20.74
C SER A 61 51.38 -1.75 21.76
N PRO A 62 51.58 -1.33 23.05
CA PRO A 62 50.65 -0.61 23.97
C PRO A 62 51.30 0.41 24.97
N GLU A 63 50.65 0.60 26.14
CA GLU A 63 51.04 1.37 27.35
C GLU A 63 50.90 2.92 27.32
N GLU A 64 50.68 3.65 28.43
CA GLU A 64 49.84 3.45 29.65
C GLU A 64 49.74 4.82 30.40
N GLN A 65 48.91 4.91 31.47
CA GLN A 65 49.05 5.80 32.64
C GLN A 65 48.62 7.31 32.67
N LEU A 66 47.50 7.52 33.39
CA LEU A 66 47.33 8.36 34.62
C LEU A 66 46.97 9.87 34.60
N SER A 67 46.40 10.27 35.76
CA SER A 67 45.91 11.60 36.24
C SER A 67 44.64 12.14 35.55
N ASP A 68 43.50 12.44 36.19
CA ASP A 68 43.08 12.71 37.60
C ASP A 68 43.26 14.16 38.11
N GLN A 69 42.25 15.04 37.93
CA GLN A 69 41.56 15.83 38.99
C GLN A 69 40.50 16.86 38.48
N PRO A 70 39.65 17.47 39.35
CA PRO A 70 38.41 18.18 38.96
C PRO A 70 38.33 19.69 39.36
N GLN A 71 37.12 20.30 39.21
CA GLN A 71 36.67 21.62 39.75
C GLN A 71 37.25 22.88 39.04
N GLN A 72 36.66 24.10 38.98
CA GLN A 72 35.44 24.79 39.51
C GLN A 72 35.11 25.99 38.53
N ALA A 73 33.87 26.31 38.13
CA ALA A 73 32.90 27.29 38.69
C ALA A 73 33.06 28.82 38.32
N ARG A 74 31.94 29.47 37.88
CA ARG A 74 31.63 30.94 37.74
C ARG A 74 32.40 31.71 36.63
N GLU A 75 32.00 32.89 36.11
CA GLU A 75 30.85 33.84 36.20
C GLU A 75 30.12 33.95 34.82
N SER A 76 28.90 34.46 34.56
CA SER A 76 28.06 35.59 35.04
C SER A 76 28.44 37.01 34.54
N GLU A 77 27.92 37.46 33.38
CA GLU A 77 27.71 38.90 33.09
C GLU A 77 26.52 39.16 32.13
N SER A 78 25.95 40.39 32.15
CA SER A 78 24.60 40.71 31.64
C SER A 78 24.53 41.94 30.72
N ALA A 79 23.89 41.79 29.54
CA ALA A 79 23.11 42.82 28.79
C ALA A 79 23.85 44.12 28.34
N PRO A 80 23.24 45.08 27.59
CA PRO A 80 21.91 45.11 26.94
C PRO A 80 21.94 45.46 25.42
N ALA A 81 20.74 45.67 24.83
CA ALA A 81 20.49 45.94 23.40
C ALA A 81 20.74 47.42 22.96
N PRO A 82 20.56 47.73 21.67
CA PRO A 82 19.37 48.53 21.31
C PRO A 82 18.61 48.08 20.04
N SER A 83 17.44 48.70 19.84
CA SER A 83 16.35 48.25 18.95
C SER A 83 16.21 49.01 17.62
N GLN A 84 15.38 48.45 16.71
CA GLN A 84 14.33 49.06 15.83
C GLN A 84 14.45 48.71 14.33
N PRO A 85 13.37 48.83 13.50
CA PRO A 85 11.91 48.64 13.78
C PRO A 85 11.17 47.76 12.73
N GLN A 86 9.92 47.39 12.99
CA GLN A 86 9.01 46.70 12.05
C GLN A 86 8.12 47.69 11.24
N PRO A 87 7.64 47.33 10.03
CA PRO A 87 6.58 48.05 9.31
C PRO A 87 5.15 47.62 9.74
N GLN A 88 4.20 48.55 9.64
CA GLN A 88 2.76 48.37 9.93
C GLN A 88 1.94 47.93 8.70
N PRO A 89 0.76 47.30 8.89
CA PRO A 89 -0.35 47.32 7.93
C PRO A 89 -1.47 48.32 8.32
N GLN A 90 -2.21 48.80 7.31
CA GLN A 90 -3.25 49.84 7.36
C GLN A 90 -4.69 49.32 7.66
N PRO A 91 -5.68 50.20 7.93
CA PRO A 91 -6.98 49.81 8.53
C PRO A 91 -8.15 49.49 7.56
N GLN A 92 -9.28 49.11 8.18
CA GLN A 92 -10.55 48.55 7.70
C GLN A 92 -11.31 49.32 6.58
N PRO A 93 -12.35 48.68 6.02
CA PRO A 93 -13.72 49.22 6.23
C PRO A 93 -14.78 48.20 6.70
N GLN A 94 -15.91 48.73 7.17
CA GLN A 94 -17.02 48.07 7.88
C GLN A 94 -18.16 47.57 6.97
N PRO A 95 -19.00 46.62 7.41
CA PRO A 95 -20.36 46.41 6.88
C PRO A 95 -21.47 47.03 7.77
N GLN A 96 -22.54 47.54 7.15
CA GLN A 96 -23.75 48.11 7.78
C GLN A 96 -24.93 47.09 7.91
N PRO A 97 -26.04 47.40 8.63
CA PRO A 97 -26.95 46.38 9.19
C PRO A 97 -28.40 46.27 8.60
N HIS A 98 -28.91 45.02 8.51
CA HIS A 98 -30.34 44.56 8.62
C HIS A 98 -31.42 45.09 7.62
N PRO A 99 -32.69 44.55 7.53
CA PRO A 99 -33.35 43.28 7.94
C PRO A 99 -34.14 42.61 6.74
N PRO A 100 -35.31 41.90 6.88
CA PRO A 100 -35.52 40.52 7.37
C PRO A 100 -36.35 39.55 6.46
N ALA A 101 -36.35 38.24 6.81
CA ALA A 101 -37.36 37.18 6.51
C ALA A 101 -37.60 36.77 5.03
N GLN A 102 -37.64 35.48 4.63
CA GLN A 102 -38.47 34.38 5.16
C GLN A 102 -37.84 32.98 4.96
N GLN A 103 -38.28 32.02 5.78
CA GLN A 103 -38.04 30.57 5.69
C GLN A 103 -39.16 29.90 4.84
N PRO A 104 -38.98 28.69 4.25
CA PRO A 104 -38.98 27.47 5.08
C PRO A 104 -38.17 26.22 4.61
N SER A 105 -37.80 25.41 5.61
CA SER A 105 -37.79 23.93 5.64
C SER A 105 -36.74 23.05 4.91
N GLN A 106 -35.98 22.32 5.75
CA GLN A 106 -35.54 20.90 5.63
C GLN A 106 -34.53 20.56 4.50
N VAL A 107 -33.34 19.99 4.75
CA VAL A 107 -33.12 18.67 5.39
C VAL A 107 -31.71 18.50 6.03
N SER A 108 -31.65 17.69 7.09
CA SER A 108 -30.55 16.83 7.56
C SER A 108 -29.08 17.16 7.19
N SER A 109 -28.37 17.86 8.07
CA SER A 109 -26.91 17.92 8.07
C SER A 109 -26.29 16.80 8.93
N SER A 110 -25.83 15.72 8.29
CA SER A 110 -24.97 14.72 8.94
C SER A 110 -23.57 15.32 9.19
N ALA A 111 -23.11 15.28 10.44
CA ALA A 111 -21.84 15.87 10.83
C ALA A 111 -20.65 15.15 10.18
N SER A 112 -19.84 15.88 9.43
CA SER A 112 -18.57 15.43 8.89
C SER A 112 -17.50 15.40 9.99
N THR A 113 -17.22 14.23 10.55
CA THR A 113 -16.05 14.05 11.40
C THR A 113 -14.77 14.04 10.54
N PRO A 114 -13.75 14.84 10.87
CA PRO A 114 -12.50 14.85 10.11
C PRO A 114 -11.74 13.53 10.30
N ALA A 115 -11.19 13.00 9.21
CA ALA A 115 -10.48 11.74 9.21
C ALA A 115 -9.20 11.80 10.09
N SER A 116 -9.15 10.96 11.12
CA SER A 116 -7.95 10.80 11.94
C SER A 116 -6.80 10.16 11.14
N PRO A 117 -5.55 10.60 11.32
CA PRO A 117 -4.38 9.96 10.71
C PRO A 117 -4.22 8.50 11.20
N PRO A 118 -3.59 7.62 10.41
CA PRO A 118 -3.48 6.20 10.74
C PRO A 118 -2.71 5.98 12.03
N LEU A 119 -3.32 5.27 12.98
CA LEU A 119 -2.69 4.92 14.24
C LEU A 119 -1.43 4.06 13.98
N PRO A 120 -0.35 4.23 14.75
CA PRO A 120 0.77 3.29 14.73
C PRO A 120 0.28 1.88 15.12
N PRO A 121 0.96 0.82 14.65
CA PRO A 121 0.51 -0.56 14.89
C PRO A 121 0.36 -0.80 16.39
N LYS A 122 -0.88 -1.09 16.81
CA LYS A 122 -1.21 -1.50 18.18
C LYS A 122 -0.24 -2.61 18.58
N HIS A 123 0.48 -2.41 19.69
CA HIS A 123 1.24 -3.48 20.34
C HIS A 123 0.25 -4.52 20.87
N LEU A 124 -0.22 -5.40 19.99
CA LEU A 124 -0.91 -6.62 20.36
C LEU A 124 0.02 -7.40 21.30
N PRO A 125 -0.47 -7.91 22.45
CA PRO A 125 0.35 -8.76 23.30
C PRO A 125 0.83 -9.94 22.44
N VAL A 126 2.15 -10.07 22.31
CA VAL A 126 2.76 -11.06 21.42
C VAL A 126 2.59 -12.43 22.06
N THR A 127 1.46 -13.07 21.79
CA THR A 127 1.15 -14.43 22.24
C THR A 127 2.31 -15.36 21.82
N PRO A 128 2.94 -16.10 22.74
CA PRO A 128 4.03 -17.00 22.39
C PRO A 128 3.58 -18.05 21.35
N GLY A 129 4.22 -18.04 20.18
CA GLY A 129 4.06 -19.09 19.19
C GLY A 129 4.70 -20.41 19.64
N PRO A 130 4.43 -21.54 18.96
CA PRO A 130 4.83 -22.87 19.41
C PRO A 130 6.34 -23.01 19.65
N ARG A 131 7.18 -22.34 18.86
CA ARG A 131 8.63 -22.31 19.05
C ARG A 131 9.08 -21.46 20.25
N ALA A 132 8.39 -20.35 20.52
CA ALA A 132 8.66 -19.51 21.69
C ALA A 132 8.29 -20.24 22.99
N THR A 133 7.14 -20.92 23.02
CA THR A 133 6.71 -21.76 24.15
C THR A 133 7.73 -22.88 24.41
N ARG A 134 8.12 -23.65 23.38
CA ARG A 134 9.16 -24.69 23.50
C ARG A 134 10.50 -24.16 24.03
N LEU A 135 10.90 -22.95 23.66
CA LEU A 135 12.12 -22.32 24.17
C LEU A 135 12.01 -21.99 25.66
N GLN A 136 10.85 -21.53 26.13
CA GLN A 136 10.58 -21.28 27.56
C GLN A 136 10.50 -22.59 28.36
N GLU A 137 9.84 -23.62 27.82
CA GLU A 137 9.76 -24.96 28.40
C GLU A 137 11.14 -25.62 28.53
N LEU A 138 11.97 -25.53 27.48
CA LEU A 138 13.33 -26.05 27.48
C LEU A 138 14.17 -25.33 28.54
N PHE A 139 14.14 -23.99 28.58
CA PHE A 139 14.83 -23.22 29.61
C PHE A 139 14.41 -23.64 31.03
N ALA A 140 13.11 -23.72 31.31
CA ALA A 140 12.59 -24.14 32.61
C ALA A 140 12.99 -25.58 32.97
N THR A 141 13.05 -26.48 31.98
CA THR A 141 13.47 -27.88 32.17
C THR A 141 14.96 -28.00 32.43
N SER A 142 15.80 -27.30 31.66
CA SER A 142 17.25 -27.24 31.87
C SER A 142 17.61 -26.61 33.21
N LEU A 143 16.93 -25.53 33.60
CA LEU A 143 17.11 -24.88 34.91
C LEU A 143 16.73 -25.82 36.07
N LYS A 144 15.60 -26.53 35.97
CA LYS A 144 15.25 -27.56 36.96
C LYS A 144 16.31 -28.68 37.03
N HIS A 145 16.83 -29.13 35.88
CA HIS A 145 17.86 -30.16 35.84
C HIS A 145 19.17 -29.70 36.51
N THR A 146 19.64 -28.48 36.25
CA THR A 146 20.87 -27.96 36.88
C THR A 146 20.70 -27.73 38.38
N LEU A 147 19.57 -27.19 38.83
CA LEU A 147 19.29 -27.04 40.27
C LEU A 147 19.14 -28.38 40.99
N ASN A 148 18.58 -29.40 40.34
CA ASN A 148 18.50 -30.76 40.90
C ASN A 148 19.88 -31.41 41.13
N LYS A 149 20.92 -31.01 40.39
CA LYS A 149 22.31 -31.45 40.66
C LYS A 149 22.88 -30.86 41.95
N ILE A 150 22.35 -29.75 42.44
CA ILE A 150 22.63 -29.21 43.78
C ILE A 150 21.72 -29.96 44.78
N SER A 151 21.91 -31.28 44.87
CA SER A 151 21.17 -32.17 45.79
C SER A 151 21.68 -32.04 47.23
N TRP A 152 20.91 -32.57 48.19
CA TRP A 152 21.37 -32.66 49.58
C TRP A 152 22.61 -33.56 49.69
N GLU A 153 22.59 -34.74 49.07
CA GLU A 153 23.70 -35.69 49.05
C GLU A 153 25.01 -35.06 48.56
N ASN A 154 24.96 -34.33 47.43
CA ASN A 154 26.14 -33.70 46.85
C ASN A 154 26.68 -32.58 47.77
N MET A 155 25.80 -31.83 48.45
CA MET A 155 26.23 -30.79 49.37
C MET A 155 26.75 -31.35 50.70
N ALA A 156 26.15 -32.42 51.23
CA ALA A 156 26.61 -33.09 52.43
C ALA A 156 27.97 -33.78 52.23
N ALA A 157 28.20 -34.38 51.05
CA ALA A 157 29.50 -34.96 50.67
C ALA A 157 30.63 -33.92 50.62
N CYS A 158 30.35 -32.69 50.15
CA CYS A 158 31.33 -31.60 50.12
C CYS A 158 31.57 -30.94 51.50
N TYR A 159 30.60 -31.02 52.43
CA TYR A 159 30.67 -30.36 53.75
C TYR A 159 30.35 -31.32 54.91
N PRO A 160 31.08 -32.44 55.07
CA PRO A 160 30.72 -33.51 56.00
C PRO A 160 30.66 -33.05 57.47
N THR A 161 31.60 -32.20 57.90
CA THR A 161 31.64 -31.65 59.27
C THR A 161 30.42 -30.79 59.61
N ILE A 162 29.91 -30.03 58.63
CA ILE A 162 28.73 -29.16 58.82
C ILE A 162 27.45 -30.00 58.72
N ALA A 163 27.42 -30.97 57.81
CA ALA A 163 26.30 -31.91 57.68
C ALA A 163 26.07 -32.73 58.96
N ALA A 164 27.14 -33.10 59.69
CA ALA A 164 27.05 -33.79 60.97
C ALA A 164 26.61 -32.86 62.12
N ASN A 165 27.21 -31.67 62.24
CA ASN A 165 27.00 -30.78 63.39
C ASN A 165 25.78 -29.85 63.27
N ALA A 166 25.41 -29.44 62.05
CA ALA A 166 24.35 -28.47 61.80
C ALA A 166 23.61 -28.72 60.46
N PRO A 167 22.95 -29.88 60.29
CA PRO A 167 22.31 -30.26 59.02
C PRO A 167 21.22 -29.28 58.57
N ASN A 168 20.49 -28.65 59.51
CA ASN A 168 19.42 -27.70 59.19
C ASN A 168 19.99 -26.41 58.57
N LEU A 169 21.05 -25.85 59.14
CA LEU A 169 21.73 -24.66 58.59
C LEU A 169 22.21 -24.90 57.15
N LEU A 170 22.78 -26.08 56.86
CA LEU A 170 23.22 -26.44 55.52
C LEU A 170 22.04 -26.59 54.53
N ARG A 171 20.89 -27.11 54.98
CA ARG A 171 19.65 -27.15 54.19
C ARG A 171 19.10 -25.75 53.90
N ASP A 172 19.13 -24.85 54.87
CA ASP A 172 18.63 -23.48 54.71
C ASP A 172 19.52 -22.67 53.76
N VAL A 173 20.85 -22.82 53.86
CA VAL A 173 21.81 -22.25 52.91
C VAL A 173 21.58 -22.82 51.50
N ARG A 174 21.41 -24.13 51.36
CA ARG A 174 21.08 -24.79 50.08
C ARG A 174 19.82 -24.20 49.45
N ASN A 175 18.73 -24.16 50.23
CA ASN A 175 17.43 -23.69 49.76
C ASN A 175 17.49 -22.22 49.35
N THR A 176 18.17 -21.38 50.14
CA THR A 176 18.39 -19.95 49.85
C THR A 176 19.23 -19.76 48.57
N MET A 177 20.30 -20.54 48.39
CA MET A 177 21.15 -20.49 47.20
C MET A 177 20.38 -20.91 45.94
N VAL A 178 19.65 -22.02 46.01
CA VAL A 178 18.84 -22.55 44.90
C VAL A 178 17.73 -21.56 44.53
N ALA A 179 17.01 -20.99 45.50
CA ALA A 179 15.96 -20.01 45.26
C ALA A 179 16.50 -18.72 44.62
N ARG A 180 17.59 -18.14 45.14
CA ARG A 180 18.22 -16.93 44.58
C ARG A 180 18.78 -17.16 43.17
N LEU A 181 19.36 -18.33 42.92
CA LEU A 181 19.86 -18.69 41.60
C LEU A 181 18.71 -18.85 40.60
N GLN A 182 17.63 -19.54 40.98
CA GLN A 182 16.42 -19.66 40.18
C GLN A 182 15.83 -18.29 39.83
N GLU A 183 15.58 -17.43 40.82
CA GLU A 183 15.03 -16.09 40.63
C GLU A 183 15.89 -15.24 39.69
N ARG A 184 17.22 -15.21 39.92
CA ARG A 184 18.15 -14.44 39.09
C ARG A 184 18.21 -14.95 37.66
N CYS A 185 18.19 -16.27 37.46
CA CYS A 185 18.16 -16.87 36.13
C CYS A 185 16.87 -16.54 35.37
N HIS A 186 15.70 -16.61 36.02
CA HIS A 186 14.43 -16.18 35.41
C HIS A 186 14.47 -14.69 35.03
N LYS A 187 14.88 -13.82 35.97
CA LYS A 187 14.93 -12.36 35.74
C LYS A 187 15.85 -11.95 34.59
N GLU A 188 17.04 -12.55 34.48
CA GLU A 188 17.94 -12.27 33.34
C GLU A 188 17.44 -12.92 32.04
N PHE A 189 16.79 -14.08 32.10
CA PHE A 189 16.16 -14.69 30.92
C PHE A 189 15.03 -13.83 30.36
N ASP A 190 14.11 -13.34 31.19
CA ASP A 190 13.02 -12.46 30.78
C ASP A 190 13.54 -11.14 30.19
N LYS A 191 14.59 -10.57 30.80
CA LYS A 191 15.31 -9.40 30.28
C LYS A 191 15.97 -9.67 28.92
N ILE A 192 16.53 -10.86 28.68
CA ILE A 192 17.06 -11.27 27.37
C ILE A 192 15.93 -11.46 26.34
N MET A 193 14.81 -12.09 26.73
CA MET A 193 13.63 -12.28 25.88
C MET A 193 13.07 -10.93 25.41
N ALA A 194 12.94 -9.97 26.33
CA ALA A 194 12.47 -8.62 26.04
C ALA A 194 13.46 -7.81 25.19
N SER A 195 14.72 -7.68 25.63
CA SER A 195 15.74 -6.84 24.96
C SER A 195 16.06 -7.29 23.53
N ARG A 196 16.06 -8.60 23.26
CA ARG A 196 16.30 -9.15 21.91
C ARG A 196 15.03 -9.29 21.08
N GLN A 197 13.86 -9.04 21.67
CA GLN A 197 12.53 -9.26 21.09
C GLN A 197 12.39 -10.67 20.51
N VAL A 198 12.70 -11.69 21.33
CA VAL A 198 12.79 -13.08 20.87
C VAL A 198 11.41 -13.61 20.45
N VAL A 199 10.36 -13.37 21.24
CA VAL A 199 9.01 -13.86 20.96
C VAL A 199 8.47 -13.39 19.59
N PRO A 200 8.46 -12.08 19.23
CA PRO A 200 7.96 -11.66 17.92
C PRO A 200 8.83 -12.21 16.78
N LYS A 201 10.16 -12.26 16.90
CA LYS A 201 11.04 -12.83 15.87
C LYS A 201 10.83 -14.34 15.65
N LEU A 202 10.55 -15.09 16.71
CA LEU A 202 10.19 -16.51 16.57
C LEU A 202 8.80 -16.67 15.95
N ASN A 203 7.84 -15.78 16.25
CA ASN A 203 6.52 -15.80 15.62
C ASN A 203 6.57 -15.40 14.13
N GLU A 204 7.37 -14.40 13.77
CA GLU A 204 7.68 -14.03 12.38
C GLU A 204 8.30 -15.21 11.63
N LEU A 205 9.23 -15.93 12.27
CA LEU A 205 9.84 -17.12 11.68
C LEU A 205 8.84 -18.27 11.51
N GLU A 206 7.94 -18.52 12.46
CA GLU A 206 6.86 -19.50 12.29
C GLU A 206 5.90 -19.11 11.15
N ASN A 207 5.60 -17.81 10.98
CA ASN A 207 4.83 -17.32 9.84
C ASN A 207 5.57 -17.55 8.51
N LEU A 208 6.87 -17.29 8.43
CA LEU A 208 7.68 -17.56 7.23
C LEU A 208 7.78 -19.07 6.92
N VAL A 209 7.88 -19.92 7.95
CA VAL A 209 7.90 -21.38 7.78
C VAL A 209 6.54 -21.91 7.32
N SER A 210 5.43 -21.38 7.84
CA SER A 210 4.09 -21.77 7.40
C SER A 210 3.80 -21.27 5.99
N GLU A 211 4.23 -20.06 5.62
CA GLU A 211 4.15 -19.55 4.25
C GLU A 211 4.97 -20.41 3.28
N ALA A 212 6.21 -20.74 3.62
CA ALA A 212 7.06 -21.63 2.82
C ALA A 212 6.46 -23.05 2.69
N ALA A 213 5.83 -23.57 3.74
CA ALA A 213 5.10 -24.84 3.69
C ALA A 213 3.89 -24.76 2.75
N SER A 214 3.08 -23.71 2.84
CA SER A 214 1.95 -23.46 1.93
C SER A 214 2.41 -23.32 0.49
N ARG A 215 3.52 -22.61 0.22
CA ARG A 215 4.10 -22.48 -1.12
C ARG A 215 4.47 -23.85 -1.72
N ARG A 216 5.06 -24.77 -0.95
CA ARG A 216 5.36 -26.14 -1.43
C ARG A 216 4.11 -26.96 -1.76
N VAL A 217 2.98 -26.69 -1.09
CA VAL A 217 1.71 -27.40 -1.31
C VAL A 217 0.93 -26.81 -2.48
N VAL A 218 1.03 -25.50 -2.71
CA VAL A 218 0.21 -24.75 -3.68
C VAL A 218 0.96 -24.42 -4.98
N GLY A 219 2.29 -24.31 -4.96
CA GLY A 219 3.08 -23.81 -6.09
C GLY A 219 4.24 -24.73 -6.48
N ASP A 220 4.19 -25.22 -7.72
CA ASP A 220 5.32 -25.55 -8.61
C ASP A 220 6.47 -26.41 -8.04
N GLY A 221 6.18 -27.22 -7.03
CA GLY A 221 7.14 -28.11 -6.34
C GLY A 221 6.78 -29.59 -6.38
N VAL A 222 5.74 -29.97 -7.14
CA VAL A 222 5.24 -31.36 -7.28
C VAL A 222 5.52 -31.91 -8.69
N GLY A 223 6.57 -31.41 -9.32
CA GLY A 223 7.06 -31.87 -10.63
C GLY A 223 8.55 -32.18 -10.58
N GLU A 224 8.96 -33.19 -11.34
CA GLU A 224 10.33 -33.72 -11.41
C GLU A 224 11.39 -32.70 -11.87
N ASN A 225 10.96 -31.53 -12.37
CA ASN A 225 11.79 -30.42 -12.83
C ASN A 225 11.79 -29.19 -11.90
N ALA A 226 11.24 -29.28 -10.68
CA ALA A 226 11.25 -28.17 -9.73
C ALA A 226 12.69 -27.81 -9.29
N GLN A 227 13.23 -26.74 -9.87
CA GLN A 227 14.57 -26.24 -9.50
C GLN A 227 14.61 -25.86 -8.01
N PRO A 228 15.66 -26.23 -7.26
CA PRO A 228 15.78 -25.86 -5.86
C PRO A 228 15.83 -24.34 -5.71
N PRO A 229 15.21 -23.75 -4.66
CA PRO A 229 15.19 -22.31 -4.48
C PRO A 229 16.61 -21.77 -4.32
N ILE A 230 16.98 -20.81 -5.17
CA ILE A 230 18.30 -20.18 -5.18
C ILE A 230 18.56 -19.55 -3.80
N PRO A 231 19.66 -19.91 -3.10
CA PRO A 231 19.92 -19.39 -1.77
C PRO A 231 20.32 -17.91 -1.84
N PRO A 232 20.00 -17.10 -0.82
CA PRO A 232 20.09 -15.63 -0.90
C PRO A 232 21.52 -15.10 -1.10
N HIS A 233 22.56 -15.90 -0.79
CA HIS A 233 23.96 -15.54 -1.02
C HIS A 233 24.43 -15.69 -2.48
N GLN A 234 23.62 -16.32 -3.33
CA GLN A 234 23.87 -16.45 -4.78
C GLN A 234 23.04 -15.46 -5.61
N LEU A 235 22.17 -14.68 -4.95
CA LEU A 235 21.30 -13.73 -5.64
C LEU A 235 22.06 -12.44 -5.95
N PRO A 236 22.08 -11.96 -7.21
CA PRO A 236 22.72 -10.68 -7.54
C PRO A 236 21.98 -9.52 -6.87
N ALA A 237 22.72 -8.45 -6.55
CA ALA A 237 22.18 -7.29 -5.84
C ALA A 237 20.96 -6.65 -6.55
N GLU A 238 20.99 -6.61 -7.89
CA GLU A 238 19.87 -6.11 -8.70
C GLU A 238 18.58 -6.93 -8.48
N ALA A 239 18.67 -8.26 -8.40
CA ALA A 239 17.50 -9.12 -8.14
C ALA A 239 16.93 -8.89 -6.73
N ILE A 240 17.78 -8.63 -5.73
CA ILE A 240 17.35 -8.28 -4.37
C ILE A 240 16.59 -6.94 -4.36
N VAL A 241 17.15 -5.92 -5.04
CA VAL A 241 16.54 -4.58 -5.14
C VAL A 241 15.23 -4.64 -5.93
N ALA A 242 15.20 -5.31 -7.08
CA ALA A 242 14.01 -5.50 -7.89
C ALA A 242 12.91 -6.25 -7.12
N ALA A 243 13.26 -7.33 -6.41
CA ALA A 243 12.32 -8.05 -5.56
C ALA A 243 11.75 -7.16 -4.44
N HIS A 244 12.58 -6.33 -3.80
CA HIS A 244 12.12 -5.42 -2.75
C HIS A 244 11.19 -4.31 -3.30
N ILE A 245 11.52 -3.71 -4.44
CA ILE A 245 10.72 -2.64 -5.08
C ILE A 245 9.43 -3.17 -5.71
N SER A 246 9.42 -4.43 -6.16
CA SER A 246 8.24 -5.04 -6.82
C SER A 246 6.96 -4.98 -5.98
N ARG A 247 7.05 -5.21 -4.67
CA ARG A 247 5.90 -5.22 -3.75
C ARG A 247 5.24 -3.84 -3.58
N PRO A 248 5.93 -2.75 -3.19
CA PRO A 248 5.33 -1.43 -3.12
C PRO A 248 4.88 -0.92 -4.50
N LEU A 249 5.63 -1.21 -5.57
CA LEU A 249 5.25 -0.84 -6.94
C LEU A 249 3.95 -1.53 -7.37
N ALA A 250 3.78 -2.82 -7.09
CA ALA A 250 2.53 -3.54 -7.38
C ALA A 250 1.33 -2.98 -6.60
N ALA A 251 1.52 -2.61 -5.33
CA ALA A 251 0.48 -1.96 -4.53
C ALA A 251 0.08 -0.59 -5.10
N GLN A 252 1.07 0.25 -5.47
CA GLN A 252 0.83 1.55 -6.10
C GLN A 252 0.17 1.41 -7.48
N ARG A 253 0.60 0.43 -8.30
CA ARG A 253 -0.01 0.12 -9.60
C ARG A 253 -1.47 -0.28 -9.46
N SER A 254 -1.80 -1.12 -8.46
CA SER A 254 -3.19 -1.48 -8.15
C SER A 254 -4.04 -0.26 -7.77
N GLN A 255 -3.50 0.61 -6.89
CA GLN A 255 -4.17 1.85 -6.49
C GLN A 255 -4.41 2.82 -7.67
N LEU A 256 -3.42 2.96 -8.56
CA LEU A 256 -3.54 3.83 -9.75
C LEU A 256 -4.51 3.25 -10.78
N ASN A 257 -4.49 1.94 -11.01
CA ASN A 257 -5.47 1.27 -11.88
C ASN A 257 -6.92 1.45 -11.36
N ALA A 258 -7.14 1.28 -10.05
CA ALA A 258 -8.46 1.51 -9.45
C ALA A 258 -8.92 2.97 -9.60
N ARG A 259 -8.01 3.95 -9.45
CA ARG A 259 -8.32 5.37 -9.71
C ARG A 259 -8.64 5.65 -11.18
N LEU A 260 -7.89 5.04 -12.10
CA LEU A 260 -8.12 5.18 -13.54
C LEU A 260 -9.50 4.61 -13.92
N GLN A 261 -9.83 3.40 -13.46
CA GLN A 261 -11.12 2.76 -13.69
C GLN A 261 -12.29 3.60 -13.12
N ASN A 262 -12.15 4.12 -11.89
CA ASN A 262 -13.17 5.01 -11.31
C ASN A 262 -13.35 6.31 -12.12
N SER A 263 -12.27 6.88 -12.64
CA SER A 263 -12.33 8.08 -13.49
C SER A 263 -12.97 7.78 -14.86
N GLN A 264 -12.64 6.64 -15.46
CA GLN A 264 -13.23 6.17 -16.72
C GLN A 264 -14.74 5.95 -16.57
N ALA A 265 -15.18 5.20 -15.55
CA ALA A 265 -16.59 4.96 -15.28
C ALA A 265 -17.38 6.25 -14.96
N LEU A 266 -16.75 7.23 -14.30
CA LEU A 266 -17.34 8.55 -14.07
C LEU A 266 -17.48 9.33 -15.38
N ASN A 267 -16.45 9.34 -16.22
CA ASN A 267 -16.49 10.01 -17.52
C ASN A 267 -17.52 9.39 -18.45
N GLU A 268 -17.59 8.06 -18.54
CA GLU A 268 -18.61 7.32 -19.31
C GLU A 268 -20.04 7.72 -18.88
N ARG A 269 -20.28 7.81 -17.56
CA ARG A 269 -21.56 8.28 -17.03
C ARG A 269 -21.84 9.75 -17.42
N LEU A 270 -20.86 10.64 -17.34
CA LEU A 270 -21.03 12.04 -17.73
C LEU A 270 -21.29 12.19 -19.22
N TYR A 271 -20.64 11.40 -20.08
CA TYR A 271 -20.91 11.40 -21.51
C TYR A 271 -22.32 10.90 -21.84
N ALA A 272 -22.79 9.84 -21.18
CA ALA A 272 -24.16 9.36 -21.33
C ALA A 272 -25.21 10.41 -20.91
N GLU A 273 -24.96 11.13 -19.81
CA GLU A 273 -25.80 12.24 -19.34
C GLU A 273 -25.82 13.41 -20.34
N ILE A 274 -24.66 13.83 -20.86
CA ILE A 274 -24.56 14.90 -21.86
C ILE A 274 -25.30 14.54 -23.15
N GLU A 275 -25.21 13.28 -23.60
CA GLU A 275 -25.89 12.84 -24.81
C GLU A 275 -27.41 12.76 -24.62
N ALA A 276 -27.87 12.30 -23.46
CA ALA A 276 -29.29 12.34 -23.09
C ALA A 276 -29.81 13.80 -23.10
N GLN A 277 -29.11 14.71 -22.43
CA GLN A 277 -29.46 16.14 -22.39
C GLN A 277 -29.45 16.79 -23.78
N ARG A 278 -28.54 16.40 -24.68
CA ARG A 278 -28.54 16.88 -26.07
C ARG A 278 -29.77 16.42 -26.85
N SER A 279 -30.15 15.15 -26.71
CA SER A 279 -31.38 14.62 -27.34
C SER A 279 -32.65 15.26 -26.76
N GLU A 280 -32.67 15.60 -25.47
CA GLU A 280 -33.76 16.34 -24.84
C GLU A 280 -33.85 17.78 -25.37
N ILE A 281 -32.72 18.48 -25.51
CA ILE A 281 -32.66 19.82 -26.11
C ILE A 281 -33.14 19.81 -27.55
N GLU A 282 -32.71 18.84 -28.38
CA GLU A 282 -33.18 18.69 -29.76
C GLU A 282 -34.69 18.43 -29.82
N GLY A 283 -35.21 17.58 -28.93
CA GLY A 283 -36.65 17.35 -28.75
C GLY A 283 -37.40 18.64 -28.39
N LEU A 284 -36.94 19.38 -27.38
CA LEU A 284 -37.56 20.64 -26.93
C LEU A 284 -37.50 21.74 -28.00
N LEU A 285 -36.41 21.83 -28.77
CA LEU A 285 -36.29 22.76 -29.90
C LEU A 285 -37.29 22.41 -31.01
N SER A 286 -37.43 21.14 -31.37
CA SER A 286 -38.41 20.71 -32.39
C SER A 286 -39.87 21.00 -31.99
N VAL A 287 -40.18 20.92 -30.69
CA VAL A 287 -41.49 21.34 -30.15
C VAL A 287 -41.65 22.86 -30.22
N LEU A 288 -40.61 23.62 -29.85
CA LEU A 288 -40.62 25.08 -29.94
C LEU A 288 -40.84 25.56 -31.39
N GLU A 289 -40.07 25.04 -32.35
CA GLU A 289 -40.21 25.34 -33.78
C GLU A 289 -41.63 25.04 -34.29
N ARG A 290 -42.23 23.92 -33.86
CA ARG A 290 -43.62 23.59 -34.16
C ARG A 290 -44.60 24.59 -33.57
N THR A 291 -44.45 24.95 -32.29
CA THR A 291 -45.34 25.95 -31.67
C THR A 291 -45.20 27.34 -32.26
N LEU A 292 -44.01 27.73 -32.73
CA LEU A 292 -43.79 28.97 -33.47
C LEU A 292 -44.50 28.92 -34.82
N ALA A 293 -44.38 27.83 -35.57
CA ALA A 293 -45.11 27.64 -36.83
C ALA A 293 -46.64 27.63 -36.63
N ASP A 294 -47.14 27.05 -35.53
CA ASP A 294 -48.56 27.07 -35.18
C ASP A 294 -49.04 28.50 -34.82
N VAL A 295 -48.22 29.29 -34.11
CA VAL A 295 -48.51 30.71 -33.80
C VAL A 295 -48.45 31.60 -35.04
N ASP A 296 -47.45 31.44 -35.89
CA ASP A 296 -47.34 32.15 -37.17
C ASP A 296 -48.51 31.79 -38.10
N GLY A 297 -48.93 30.51 -38.11
CA GLY A 297 -50.13 30.05 -38.80
C GLY A 297 -51.40 30.72 -38.26
N ALA A 298 -51.58 30.76 -36.95
CA ALA A 298 -52.72 31.43 -36.31
C ALA A 298 -52.72 32.95 -36.58
N ASN A 299 -51.56 33.60 -36.53
CA ASN A 299 -51.40 35.02 -36.84
C ASN A 299 -51.72 35.33 -38.32
N SER A 300 -51.29 34.45 -39.24
CA SER A 300 -51.62 34.54 -40.67
C SER A 300 -53.13 34.41 -40.93
N LEU A 301 -53.81 33.49 -40.24
CA LEU A 301 -55.28 33.37 -40.30
C LEU A 301 -55.98 34.61 -39.74
N LEU A 302 -55.52 35.13 -38.60
CA LEU A 302 -56.08 36.35 -38.01
C LEU A 302 -55.88 37.57 -38.92
N ALA A 303 -54.72 37.71 -39.58
CA ALA A 303 -54.46 38.83 -40.49
C ALA A 303 -55.50 38.94 -41.63
N GLY A 304 -56.00 37.81 -42.14
CA GLY A 304 -57.08 37.81 -43.14
C GLY A 304 -58.44 38.28 -42.62
N VAL A 305 -58.72 38.06 -41.33
CA VAL A 305 -60.00 38.39 -40.69
C VAL A 305 -59.97 39.78 -40.03
N VAL A 306 -58.80 40.29 -39.64
CA VAL A 306 -58.62 41.61 -39.01
C VAL A 306 -59.12 42.75 -39.91
N ASP A 307 -58.87 42.70 -41.22
CA ASP A 307 -59.37 43.71 -42.16
C ASP A 307 -60.90 43.67 -42.33
N GLU A 308 -61.52 42.50 -42.16
CA GLU A 308 -62.97 42.30 -42.23
C GLU A 308 -63.65 42.77 -40.94
N ILE A 309 -63.14 42.36 -39.77
CA ILE A 309 -63.58 42.88 -38.46
C ILE A 309 -63.35 44.39 -38.37
N ALA A 310 -62.26 44.92 -38.92
CA ALA A 310 -62.03 46.37 -38.94
C ALA A 310 -63.01 47.13 -39.85
N ARG A 311 -63.63 46.48 -40.84
CA ARG A 311 -64.76 47.04 -41.60
C ARG A 311 -66.05 46.94 -40.80
N GLU A 312 -66.39 45.75 -40.32
CA GLU A 312 -67.60 45.52 -39.50
C GLU A 312 -67.65 46.45 -38.27
N ALA A 313 -66.52 46.62 -37.55
CA ALA A 313 -66.43 47.53 -36.42
C ALA A 313 -66.63 49.01 -36.82
N ARG A 314 -66.16 49.42 -38.01
CA ARG A 314 -66.41 50.77 -38.53
C ARG A 314 -67.87 50.97 -38.94
N ASP A 315 -68.49 49.97 -39.54
CA ASP A 315 -69.91 50.01 -39.92
C ASP A 315 -70.82 50.04 -38.67
N VAL A 316 -70.50 49.25 -37.64
CA VAL A 316 -71.19 49.25 -36.34
C VAL A 316 -70.95 50.53 -35.55
N GLU A 317 -69.74 51.12 -35.58
CA GLU A 317 -69.50 52.42 -34.93
C GLU A 317 -70.27 53.56 -35.61
N VAL A 318 -70.43 53.52 -36.94
CA VAL A 318 -71.31 54.43 -37.68
C VAL A 318 -72.79 54.22 -37.32
N GLU A 319 -73.23 52.98 -37.07
CA GLU A 319 -74.60 52.68 -36.63
C GLU A 319 -74.86 53.16 -35.18
N ILE A 320 -73.89 53.00 -34.27
CA ILE A 320 -73.98 53.42 -32.86
C ILE A 320 -73.86 54.93 -32.68
N THR A 321 -73.07 55.61 -33.51
CA THR A 321 -72.92 57.09 -33.48
C THR A 321 -73.91 57.82 -34.40
N GLY A 322 -74.75 57.08 -35.12
CA GLY A 322 -75.76 57.60 -36.06
C GLY A 322 -77.13 57.93 -35.46
N VAL A 323 -77.23 58.09 -34.13
CA VAL A 323 -78.45 58.47 -33.38
C VAL A 323 -78.23 59.78 -32.62
#